data_AF-A0A5D3JZ82-F1
#
_entry.id   AF-A0A5D3JZ82-F1
#
_cell.length_a   1.000
_cell.length_b   1.000
_cell.length_c   1.000
_cell.angle_alpha   90.00
_cell.angle_beta   90.00
_cell.angle_gamma   90.00
#
_symmetry.space_group_name_H-M   'P 1'
#
loop_
_entity.id
_entity.type
_entity.pdbx_description
1 polymer ?
#
loop_
_entity_poly.entity_id
_entity_poly.type
_entity_poly.pdbx_seq_one_letter_code
_entity_poly.pdbx_strand_id
1 'polypeptide(L)' 'MLRQPDINQAFRDSILRNSKGYQYLYTGDFVTSLVGRGIHLSYSEASRWIGRYQSCFADKTTDHSENRLWMMANMGRVL' A
#
# COMPACT_ATOMS: atom_id res chain seq x y z
N MET A 1 12.72 -2.41 19.55
CA MET A 1 11.94 -1.30 18.98
C MET A 1 11.41 -1.75 17.63
N LEU A 2 10.26 -2.41 17.59
CA LEU A 2 9.64 -2.83 16.33
C LEU A 2 8.62 -1.77 15.88
N ARG A 3 8.46 -1.68 14.57
CA ARG A 3 7.21 -1.43 13.83
C ARG A 3 7.41 -0.59 12.58
N GLN A 4 8.15 0.52 12.62
CA GLN A 4 8.32 1.32 11.39
C GLN A 4 9.08 0.57 10.27
N PRO A 5 10.20 -0.13 10.54
CA PRO A 5 10.87 -0.94 9.52
C PRO A 5 9.97 -2.08 9.04
N ASP A 6 9.27 -2.74 9.96
CA ASP A 6 8.42 -3.90 9.67
C ASP A 6 7.19 -3.52 8.84
N ILE A 7 6.56 -2.37 9.12
CA ILE A 7 5.45 -1.84 8.33
C ILE A 7 5.93 -1.44 6.93
N ASN A 8 7.10 -0.81 6.83
CA ASN A 8 7.69 -0.49 5.53
C ASN A 8 8.03 -1.74 4.71
N GLN A 9 8.54 -2.79 5.37
CA GLN A 9 8.79 -4.06 4.70
C GLN A 9 7.49 -4.73 4.26
N ALA A 10 6.47 -4.76 5.13
CA ALA A 10 5.15 -5.28 4.80
C ALA A 10 4.54 -4.57 3.59
N PHE A 11 4.69 -3.24 3.52
CA PHE A 11 4.25 -2.43 2.39
C PHE A 11 4.97 -2.83 1.09
N ARG A 12 6.31 -2.91 1.10
CA ARG A 12 7.11 -3.31 -0.07
C ARG A 12 6.72 -4.70 -0.58
N ASP A 13 6.48 -5.63 0.32
CA ASP A 13 6.10 -7.01 -0.03
C ASP A 13 4.68 -7.10 -0.60
N SER A 14 3.82 -6.12 -0.32
CA SER A 14 2.47 -6.01 -0.89
C SER A 14 2.41 -5.32 -2.26
N ILE A 15 3.53 -4.78 -2.77
CA ILE A 15 3.56 -4.11 -4.08
C ILE A 15 3.58 -5.15 -5.20
N LEU A 16 2.59 -5.06 -6.08
CA LEU A 16 2.45 -5.82 -7.30
C LEU A 16 2.84 -4.97 -8.52
N ARG A 17 3.17 -5.64 -9.63
CA ARG A 17 3.48 -4.99 -10.91
C ARG A 17 2.57 -5.53 -12.00
N ASN A 18 1.93 -4.66 -12.76
CA ASN A 18 1.08 -5.07 -13.89
C ASN A 18 1.90 -5.29 -15.18
N SER A 19 1.26 -5.80 -16.22
CA SER A 19 1.89 -6.07 -17.53
C SER A 19 2.46 -4.81 -18.21
N LYS A 20 1.92 -3.63 -17.89
CA LYS A 20 2.42 -2.33 -18.37
C LYS A 20 3.57 -1.78 -17.50
N GLY A 21 3.98 -2.52 -16.48
CA GLY A 21 5.09 -2.17 -15.60
C GLY A 21 4.72 -1.24 -14.44
N TYR A 22 3.45 -0.88 -14.26
CA TYR A 22 3.01 -0.03 -13.16
C TYR A 22 2.99 -0.77 -11.83
N GLN A 23 3.43 -0.09 -10.77
CA GLN A 23 3.35 -0.58 -9.40
C GLN A 23 2.01 -0.21 -8.76
N TYR A 24 1.39 -1.19 -8.10
CA TYR A 24 0.11 -1.03 -7.43
C TYR A 24 0.00 -2.02 -6.25
N LEU A 25 -0.94 -1.78 -5.35
CA LEU A 25 -1.27 -2.71 -4.26
C LEU A 25 -2.73 -2.54 -3.85
N TYR A 26 -3.31 -3.57 -3.25
CA TYR A 26 -4.55 -3.44 -2.51
C TYR A 26 -4.27 -3.28 -1.02
N THR A 27 -5.14 -2.55 -0.33
CA THR A 27 -5.03 -2.36 1.13
C THR A 27 -5.11 -3.70 1.87
N GLY A 28 -5.87 -4.67 1.35
CA GLY A 28 -5.97 -6.03 1.89
C GLY A 28 -4.68 -6.83 1.78
N ASP A 29 -3.92 -6.66 0.70
CA ASP A 29 -2.59 -7.30 0.55
C ASP A 29 -1.62 -6.73 1.60
N PHE A 30 -1.66 -5.42 1.81
CA PHE A 30 -0.88 -4.77 2.84
C PHE A 30 -1.26 -5.23 4.26
N VAL A 31 -2.56 -5.30 4.57
CA VAL A 31 -3.06 -5.81 5.86
C VAL A 31 -2.64 -7.27 6.06
N THR A 32 -2.74 -8.12 5.04
CA THR A 32 -2.31 -9.52 5.12
C THR A 32 -0.81 -9.63 5.42
N SER A 33 0.00 -8.79 4.75
CA SER A 33 1.44 -8.71 4.98
C SER A 33 1.80 -8.23 6.39
N LEU A 34 1.00 -7.33 6.96
CA LEU A 34 1.14 -6.87 8.35
C LEU A 34 0.78 -7.97 9.35
N VAL A 35 -0.32 -8.70 9.13
CA VAL A 35 -0.74 -9.80 10.00
C VAL A 35 0.31 -10.91 10.04
N GLY A 36 0.95 -11.23 8.91
CA GLY A 36 2.06 -12.17 8.85
C GLY A 36 3.28 -11.77 9.70
N ARG A 37 3.37 -10.50 10.12
CA ARG A 37 4.41 -9.95 10.99
C ARG A 37 3.92 -9.69 12.42
N GLY A 38 2.71 -10.13 12.77
CA GLY A 38 2.09 -9.88 14.07
C GLY A 38 1.62 -8.43 14.27
N ILE A 39 1.43 -7.67 13.18
CA ILE A 39 0.94 -6.30 13.22
C ILE A 39 -0.51 -6.30 12.74
N HIS A 40 -1.42 -5.88 13.60
CA HIS A 40 -2.84 -5.81 13.29
C HIS A 40 -3.23 -4.34 13.08
N LEU A 41 -3.58 -3.99 11.84
CA LEU A 41 -4.18 -2.70 11.48
C LEU A 41 -5.51 -2.96 10.77
N SER A 42 -6.49 -2.10 11.00
CA SER A 42 -7.70 -2.05 10.18
C SER A 42 -7.39 -1.55 8.77
N TYR A 43 -8.29 -1.82 7.82
CA TYR A 43 -8.22 -1.27 6.47
C TYR A 43 -8.11 0.27 6.47
N SER A 44 -8.83 0.93 7.38
CA SER A 44 -8.80 2.39 7.52
C SER A 44 -7.45 2.92 8.00
N GLU A 45 -6.82 2.23 8.96
CA GLU A 45 -5.50 2.59 9.49
C GLU A 45 -4.40 2.30 8.48
N ALA A 46 -4.48 1.15 7.80
CA ALA A 46 -3.56 0.79 6.72
C ALA A 46 -3.64 1.80 5.57
N SER A 47 -4.85 2.17 5.13
CA SER A 47 -5.07 3.20 4.12
C SER A 47 -4.53 4.56 4.55
N ARG A 48 -4.80 4.97 5.80
CA ARG A 48 -4.27 6.22 6.37
C ARG A 48 -2.74 6.21 6.43
N TRP A 49 -2.14 5.06 6.73
CA TRP A 49 -0.69 4.90 6.73
C TRP A 49 -0.11 5.08 5.33
N ILE A 50 -0.67 4.41 4.31
CA ILE A 50 -0.21 4.56 2.92
C ILE A 50 -0.30 6.03 2.49
N GLY A 51 -1.47 6.67 2.67
CA GLY A 51 -1.65 8.08 2.30
C GLY A 51 -0.73 9.06 3.02
N ARG A 52 -0.27 8.72 4.23
CA ARG A 52 0.64 9.57 5.02
C ARG A 52 2.10 9.37 4.67
N TYR A 53 2.54 8.14 4.42
CA TYR A 53 3.96 7.80 4.32
C TYR A 53 4.42 7.46 2.90
N GLN A 54 3.50 7.11 1.99
CA GLN A 54 3.80 6.68 0.63
C GLN A 54 3.17 7.67 -0.36
N SER A 55 3.68 8.91 -0.37
CA SER A 55 3.17 10.01 -1.20
C SER A 55 3.26 9.73 -2.72
N CYS A 56 4.10 8.78 -3.12
CA CYS A 56 4.18 8.32 -4.50
C CYS A 56 3.03 7.39 -4.90
N PHE A 57 2.18 6.91 -4.00
CA PHE A 57 1.00 6.11 -4.31
C PHE A 57 -0.28 6.94 -4.15
N ALA A 58 -1.15 6.86 -5.14
CA ALA A 58 -2.45 7.51 -5.15
C ALA A 58 -3.57 6.47 -5.05
N ASP A 59 -4.62 6.80 -4.30
CA ASP A 59 -5.86 6.02 -4.27
C ASP A 59 -6.56 6.10 -5.63
N LYS A 60 -6.85 4.94 -6.21
CA LYS A 60 -7.53 4.74 -7.50
C LYS A 60 -8.79 3.90 -7.36
N THR A 61 -9.28 3.71 -6.14
CA THR A 61 -10.48 2.93 -5.84
C THR A 61 -11.68 3.59 -6.52
N THR A 62 -12.35 2.87 -7.42
CA THR A 62 -13.55 3.35 -8.13
C THR A 62 -14.84 2.98 -7.42
N ASP A 63 -14.79 2.05 -6.49
CA ASP A 63 -15.89 1.66 -5.62
C ASP A 63 -15.71 2.24 -4.20
N HIS A 64 -16.75 2.19 -3.37
CA HIS A 64 -16.67 2.60 -1.96
C HIS A 64 -16.07 1.49 -1.08
N SER A 65 -15.21 0.64 -1.64
CA SER A 65 -14.61 -0.50 -0.94
C SER A 65 -13.57 -0.05 0.09
N GLU A 66 -13.53 -0.75 1.22
CA GLU A 66 -12.43 -0.60 2.19
C GLU A 66 -11.11 -1.18 1.66
N ASN A 67 -11.18 -2.13 0.72
CA ASN A 67 -10.02 -2.70 0.06
C ASN A 67 -9.50 -1.78 -1.06
N ARG A 68 -9.00 -0.61 -0.65
CA ARG A 68 -8.60 0.44 -1.60
C ARG A 68 -7.47 -0.01 -2.51
N LEU A 69 -7.58 0.35 -3.79
CA LEU A 69 -6.54 0.19 -4.80
C LEU A 69 -5.61 1.40 -4.76
N TRP A 70 -4.33 1.16 -4.47
CA TRP A 70 -3.29 2.18 -4.50
C TRP A 70 -2.38 1.93 -5.68
N MET A 71 -2.08 2.98 -6.45
CA MET A 71 -1.24 2.89 -7.64
C MET A 71 -0.19 3.99 -7.62
N MET A 72 1.04 3.65 -8.00
CA MET A 72 2.12 4.63 -8.05
C MET A 72 1.79 5.75 -9.04
N ALA A 73 1.72 6.98 -8.53
CA ALA A 73 1.54 8.19 -9.30
C ALA A 73 2.83 8.55 -10.05
N ASN A 74 2.69 9.22 -11.20
CA ASN A 74 3.80 9.79 -11.97
C ASN A 74 4.85 8.81 -12.52
N MET A 75 4.52 7.52 -12.68
CA MET A 75 5.38 6.59 -13.45
C MET A 75 5.48 7.04 -14.92
N GLY A 76 6.50 7.85 -15.22
CA GLY A 76 6.72 8.48 -16.52
C GLY A 76 7.08 9.98 -16.48
N ARG A 77 7.01 10.64 -15.32
CA ARG A 77 7.61 11.98 -15.12
C ARG A 77 8.85 11.84 -14.24
N VAL A 78 10.01 12.13 -14.82
CA VAL A 78 11.22 12.44 -14.05
C VAL A 78 10.96 13.79 -13.37
N LEU A 79 11.07 13.84 -12.05
CA LEU A 79 11.17 15.10 -11.30
C LEU A 79 12.57 15.68 -11.46
#